data_AF-A0A2W5A0H5-F1
#
_entry.id   AF-A0A2W5A0H5-F1
#
_cell.length_a   1.000
_cell.length_b   1.000
_cell.length_c   1.000
_cell.angle_alpha   90.00
_cell.angle_beta   90.00
_cell.angle_gamma   90.00
#
_symmetry.space_group_name_H-M   'P 1'
#
loop_
_entity.id
_entity.type
_entity.pdbx_description
1 polymer ?
#
loop_
_entity_poly.entity_id
_entity_poly.type
_entity_poly.pdbx_seq_one_letter_code
_entity_poly.pdbx_strand_id
1 'polypeptide(L)'
;MASTAQLQEIMNAVSGHLDSVLDAPAIAPVRADDEMAAFLLIDPLLAGLNKQYLDAKSMRRRSEKEYGADDGMTIIAADMEDSAWCAMQTRYMELRNDKAVMKVAKEKMAEEAEREARAKNLEKEEEQRRSVERAQMLEAIEKRNQSDFLFLIIVWYVMMNDRWSIFRYDMPSHSFNRLAA
;
A
#
# COMPACT_ATOMS: atom_id res chain seq x y z
N MET A 1 51.67 -7.14 32.29
CA MET A 1 51.64 -6.92 30.83
C MET A 1 50.50 -7.72 30.21
N ALA A 2 49.24 -7.32 30.46
CA ALA A 2 48.05 -8.06 30.00
C ALA A 2 46.91 -7.07 29.67
N SER A 3 47.18 -6.08 28.81
CA SER A 3 46.22 -4.98 28.58
C SER A 3 45.75 -4.84 27.13
N THR A 4 46.55 -5.23 26.14
CA THR A 4 46.19 -5.05 24.72
C THR A 4 45.31 -6.18 24.20
N ALA A 5 45.55 -7.43 24.63
CA ALA A 5 44.76 -8.59 24.23
C ALA A 5 43.32 -8.53 24.79
N GLN A 6 43.16 -8.15 26.06
CA GLN A 6 41.85 -7.97 26.67
C GLN A 6 41.06 -6.82 26.04
N LEU A 7 41.74 -5.72 25.66
CA LEU A 7 41.09 -4.62 24.94
C LEU A 7 40.63 -5.03 23.54
N GLN A 8 41.42 -5.84 22.82
CA GLN A 8 41.01 -6.37 21.52
C GLN A 8 39.84 -7.36 21.63
N GLU A 9 39.82 -8.18 22.66
CA GLU A 9 38.72 -9.12 22.92
C GLU A 9 37.42 -8.37 23.25
N ILE A 10 37.49 -7.32 24.08
CA ILE A 10 36.35 -6.45 24.37
C ILE A 10 35.90 -5.69 23.12
N MET A 11 36.83 -5.15 22.32
CA MET A 11 36.49 -4.48 21.05
C MET A 11 35.79 -5.42 20.07
N ASN A 12 36.27 -6.66 19.94
CA ASN A 12 35.67 -7.64 19.06
C ASN A 12 34.31 -8.12 19.58
N ALA A 13 34.14 -8.27 20.89
CA ALA A 13 32.85 -8.59 21.49
C ALA A 13 31.83 -7.46 21.32
N VAL A 14 32.26 -6.20 21.45
CA VAL A 14 31.40 -5.02 21.24
C VAL A 14 31.06 -4.84 19.76
N SER A 15 32.00 -5.05 18.84
CA SER A 15 31.72 -5.03 17.40
C SER A 15 30.76 -6.14 16.98
N GLY A 16 30.96 -7.37 17.47
CA GLY A 16 30.03 -8.47 17.20
C GLY A 16 28.62 -8.22 17.75
N HIS A 17 28.52 -7.54 18.90
CA HIS A 17 27.23 -7.12 19.45
C HIS A 17 26.59 -6.00 18.61
N LEU A 18 27.36 -5.02 18.15
CA LEU A 18 26.87 -3.92 17.30
C LEU A 18 26.37 -4.41 15.94
N ASP A 19 27.11 -5.33 15.31
CA ASP A 19 26.71 -5.92 14.03
C ASP A 19 25.42 -6.75 14.18
N SER A 20 25.22 -7.41 15.33
CA SER A 20 23.96 -8.11 15.63
C SER A 20 22.75 -7.17 15.80
N VAL A 21 22.99 -5.91 16.22
CA VAL A 21 21.96 -4.87 16.38
C VAL A 21 21.64 -4.21 15.04
N LEU A 22 22.62 -4.05 14.16
CA LEU A 22 22.44 -3.47 12.82
C LEU A 22 21.76 -4.42 11.83
N ASP A 23 21.86 -5.72 12.07
CA ASP A 23 21.23 -6.77 11.26
C ASP A 23 19.82 -7.13 11.77
N ALA A 24 19.20 -6.26 12.58
CA ALA A 24 17.82 -6.40 12.98
C ALA A 24 16.93 -6.41 11.72
N PRO A 25 16.04 -7.41 11.57
CA PRO A 25 15.14 -7.47 10.42
C PRO A 25 14.38 -6.15 10.35
N ALA A 26 14.20 -5.61 9.14
CA ALA A 26 13.40 -4.42 8.89
C ALA A 26 12.09 -4.54 9.69
N ILE A 27 12.01 -3.81 10.79
CA ILE A 27 10.92 -3.95 11.75
C ILE A 27 9.69 -3.55 10.96
N ALA A 28 8.80 -4.51 10.72
CA ALA A 28 7.56 -4.26 10.01
C ALA A 28 6.88 -3.05 10.68
N PRO A 29 6.29 -2.12 9.90
CA PRO A 29 5.66 -0.95 10.47
C PRO A 29 4.71 -1.40 11.58
N VAL A 30 4.90 -0.85 12.78
CA VAL A 30 4.05 -1.16 13.93
C VAL A 30 2.63 -0.90 13.49
N ARG A 31 1.80 -1.92 13.50
CA ARG A 31 0.37 -1.70 13.32
C ARG A 31 -0.15 -1.18 14.64
N ALA A 32 -1.10 -0.26 14.60
CA ALA A 32 -1.67 0.35 15.80
C ALA A 32 -2.19 -0.68 16.84
N ASP A 33 -2.52 -1.89 16.41
CA ASP A 33 -3.05 -3.00 17.19
C ASP A 33 -2.01 -4.09 17.56
N ASP A 34 -0.76 -3.96 17.11
CA ASP A 34 0.27 -4.98 17.30
C ASP A 34 1.14 -4.72 18.54
N GLU A 35 0.77 -5.38 19.65
CA GLU A 35 1.50 -5.31 20.93
C GLU A 35 2.94 -5.82 20.83
N MET A 36 3.14 -6.90 20.08
CA MET A 36 4.46 -7.50 19.90
C MET A 36 5.38 -6.54 19.13
N ALA A 37 4.89 -5.93 18.04
CA ALA A 37 5.67 -4.99 17.26
C ALA A 37 6.16 -3.78 18.09
N ALA A 38 5.31 -3.25 18.97
CA ALA A 38 5.72 -2.17 19.86
C ALA A 38 6.80 -2.60 20.86
N PHE A 39 6.69 -3.80 21.45
CA PHE A 39 7.71 -4.29 22.37
C PHE A 39 9.04 -4.62 21.67
N LEU A 40 9.00 -5.11 20.44
CA LEU A 40 10.22 -5.35 19.64
C LEU A 40 11.00 -4.04 19.36
N LEU A 41 10.32 -2.90 19.28
CA LEU A 41 11.00 -1.59 19.16
C LEU A 41 11.60 -1.10 20.47
N ILE A 42 11.03 -1.50 21.61
CA ILE A 42 11.41 -0.96 22.93
C ILE A 42 12.49 -1.83 23.59
N ASP A 43 12.40 -3.16 23.44
CA ASP A 43 13.31 -4.12 24.06
C ASP A 43 14.18 -4.83 22.99
N PRO A 44 15.46 -4.45 22.85
CA PRO A 44 16.38 -5.07 21.88
C PRO A 44 16.60 -6.56 22.12
N LEU A 45 16.46 -7.03 23.37
CA LEU A 45 16.58 -8.45 23.71
C LEU A 45 15.42 -9.25 23.11
N LEU A 46 14.17 -8.80 23.29
CA LEU A 46 13.01 -9.40 22.65
C LEU A 46 13.14 -9.37 21.12
N ALA A 47 13.68 -8.29 20.55
CA ALA A 47 13.94 -8.19 19.11
C ALA A 47 14.91 -9.28 18.63
N GLY A 48 16.01 -9.48 19.35
CA GLY A 48 16.97 -10.55 19.07
C GLY A 48 16.36 -11.95 19.21
N LEU A 49 15.58 -12.19 20.27
CA LEU A 49 14.91 -13.48 20.50
C LEU A 49 13.87 -13.79 19.43
N ASN A 50 13.12 -12.79 18.97
CA ASN A 50 12.19 -12.94 17.87
C ASN A 50 12.91 -13.26 16.55
N LYS A 51 14.05 -12.62 16.27
CA LYS A 51 14.90 -12.99 15.11
C LYS A 51 15.34 -14.46 15.21
N GLN A 52 15.86 -14.87 16.37
CA GLN A 52 16.29 -16.26 16.59
C GLN A 52 15.15 -17.27 16.40
N TYR A 53 13.94 -16.95 16.87
CA TYR A 53 12.75 -17.77 16.64
C TYR A 53 12.42 -17.89 15.14
N LEU A 54 12.40 -16.77 14.41
CA LEU A 54 12.13 -16.76 12.97
C LEU A 54 13.18 -17.53 12.17
N ASP A 55 14.45 -17.40 12.54
CA ASP A 55 15.56 -18.14 11.95
C ASP A 55 15.42 -19.64 12.20
N ALA A 56 15.16 -20.06 13.45
CA ALA A 56 14.95 -21.45 13.81
C ALA A 56 13.73 -22.06 13.09
N LYS A 57 12.63 -21.32 12.99
CA LYS A 57 11.44 -21.71 12.23
C LYS A 57 11.73 -21.87 10.75
N SER A 58 12.54 -20.97 10.17
CA SER A 58 12.96 -21.07 8.78
C SER A 58 13.84 -22.31 8.54
N MET A 59 14.71 -22.62 9.51
CA MET A 59 15.59 -23.79 9.47
C MET A 59 14.78 -25.07 9.54
N ARG A 60 13.83 -25.21 10.49
CA ARG A 60 12.93 -26.36 10.55
C ARG A 60 12.18 -26.58 9.24
N ARG A 61 11.60 -25.52 8.66
CA ARG A 61 10.89 -25.60 7.37
C ARG A 61 11.81 -26.04 6.23
N ARG A 62 13.09 -25.68 6.28
CA ARG A 62 14.09 -26.14 5.31
C ARG A 62 14.41 -27.61 5.52
N SER A 63 14.72 -28.02 6.76
CA SER A 63 15.00 -29.41 7.12
C SER A 63 13.85 -30.36 6.78
N GLU A 64 12.61 -29.95 7.07
CA GLU A 64 11.41 -30.73 6.75
C GLU A 64 11.24 -30.94 5.24
N LYS A 65 11.63 -29.96 4.42
CA LYS A 65 11.60 -30.08 2.95
C LYS A 65 12.73 -30.94 2.39
N GLU A 66 13.91 -30.88 3.00
CA GLU A 66 15.13 -31.55 2.50
C GLU A 66 15.21 -33.01 2.95
N TYR A 67 14.89 -33.29 4.21
CA TYR A 67 15.11 -34.59 4.84
C TYR A 67 13.80 -35.30 5.22
N GLY A 68 12.67 -34.59 5.24
CA GLY A 68 11.38 -35.11 5.69
C GLY A 68 11.11 -34.85 7.17
N ALA A 69 9.86 -35.04 7.58
CA ALA A 69 9.39 -34.70 8.93
C ALA A 69 9.99 -35.60 10.03
N ASP A 70 10.23 -36.88 9.73
CA ASP A 70 10.70 -37.87 10.70
C ASP A 70 12.22 -38.00 10.76
N ASP A 71 12.96 -37.15 10.04
CA ASP A 71 14.42 -37.15 10.08
C ASP A 71 14.95 -36.55 11.39
N GLY A 72 16.05 -37.11 11.92
CA GLY A 72 16.66 -36.66 13.16
C GLY A 72 17.08 -35.18 13.13
N MET A 73 17.52 -34.66 11.98
CA MET A 73 17.86 -33.24 11.83
C MET A 73 16.62 -32.34 11.88
N THR A 74 15.50 -32.80 11.33
CA THR A 74 14.23 -32.07 11.40
C THR A 74 13.69 -32.03 12.82
N ILE A 75 13.84 -33.13 13.58
CA ILE A 75 13.47 -33.19 15.01
C ILE A 75 14.31 -32.20 15.83
N ILE A 76 15.64 -32.18 15.63
CA ILE A 76 16.51 -31.21 16.30
C ILE A 76 16.13 -29.77 15.94
N ALA A 77 15.85 -29.50 14.66
CA ALA A 77 15.44 -28.17 14.22
C ALA A 77 14.08 -27.76 14.83
N ALA A 78 13.17 -28.71 15.06
CA ALA A 78 11.91 -28.48 15.77
C ALA A 78 12.14 -28.14 17.25
N ASP A 79 13.00 -28.90 17.95
CA ASP A 79 13.35 -28.61 19.35
C ASP A 79 14.01 -27.22 19.52
N MET A 80 14.83 -26.82 18.53
CA MET A 80 15.43 -25.48 18.49
C MET A 80 14.40 -24.38 18.27
N GLU A 81 13.41 -24.59 17.38
CA GLU A 81 12.30 -23.66 17.20
C GLU A 81 11.50 -23.49 18.51
N ASP A 82 11.15 -24.59 19.15
CA ASP A 82 10.35 -24.59 20.39
C ASP A 82 11.10 -23.91 21.54
N SER A 83 12.40 -24.15 21.65
CA SER A 83 13.25 -23.49 22.65
C SER A 83 13.32 -21.98 22.42
N ALA A 84 13.54 -21.56 21.17
CA ALA A 84 13.57 -20.14 20.82
C ALA A 84 12.20 -19.45 21.02
N TRP A 85 11.12 -20.16 20.69
CA TRP A 85 9.75 -19.70 20.94
C TRP A 85 9.50 -19.46 22.42
N CYS A 86 9.87 -20.43 23.28
CA CYS A 86 9.67 -20.31 24.72
C CYS A 86 10.47 -19.15 25.31
N ALA A 87 11.71 -18.95 24.88
CA ALA A 87 12.55 -17.82 25.33
C ALA A 87 11.94 -16.48 24.94
N MET A 88 11.54 -16.31 23.67
CA MET A 88 10.87 -15.11 23.17
C MET A 88 9.56 -14.84 23.92
N GLN A 89 8.72 -15.87 24.09
CA GLN A 89 7.42 -15.75 24.75
C GLN A 89 7.56 -15.40 26.24
N THR A 90 8.56 -15.96 26.92
CA THR A 90 8.84 -15.65 28.32
C THR A 90 9.21 -14.17 28.45
N ARG A 91 10.14 -13.69 27.62
CA ARG A 91 10.54 -12.27 27.63
C ARG A 91 9.37 -11.34 27.31
N TYR A 92 8.53 -11.72 26.36
CA TYR A 92 7.30 -10.97 26.04
C TYR A 92 6.37 -10.85 27.26
N MET A 93 6.15 -11.93 28.00
CA MET A 93 5.32 -11.92 29.20
C MET A 93 5.93 -11.08 30.33
N GLU A 94 7.26 -11.08 30.48
CA GLU A 94 7.96 -10.22 31.43
C GLU A 94 7.71 -8.74 31.12
N LEU A 95 7.89 -8.33 29.86
CA LEU A 95 7.68 -6.94 29.43
C LEU A 95 6.22 -6.50 29.58
N ARG A 96 5.28 -7.42 29.30
CA ARG A 96 3.85 -7.17 29.49
C ARG A 96 3.47 -6.97 30.97
N ASN A 97 4.18 -7.62 31.87
CA ASN A 97 3.99 -7.47 33.32
C ASN A 97 4.67 -6.20 33.88
N ASP A 98 5.64 -5.64 33.16
CA ASP A 98 6.26 -4.36 33.51
C ASP A 98 5.37 -3.17 33.13
N LYS A 99 4.81 -2.51 34.14
CA LYS A 99 3.91 -1.36 33.97
C LYS A 99 4.59 -0.17 33.28
N ALA A 100 5.89 0.04 33.49
CA ALA A 100 6.60 1.16 32.89
C ALA A 100 6.77 0.94 31.38
N VAL A 101 7.23 -0.26 31.00
CA VAL A 101 7.40 -0.65 29.59
C VAL A 101 6.05 -0.68 28.88
N MET A 102 5.01 -1.24 29.51
CA MET A 102 3.66 -1.27 28.92
C MET A 102 3.09 0.14 28.67
N LYS A 103 3.42 1.11 29.52
CA LYS A 103 3.00 2.50 29.30
C LYS A 103 3.66 3.07 28.03
N VAL A 104 4.98 2.88 27.88
CA VAL A 104 5.72 3.34 26.70
C VAL A 104 5.21 2.64 25.43
N ALA A 105 4.92 1.34 25.50
CA ALA A 105 4.36 0.59 24.39
C ALA A 105 2.99 1.14 23.93
N LYS A 106 2.10 1.45 24.89
CA LYS A 106 0.80 2.08 24.59
C LYS A 106 0.94 3.46 23.97
N GLU A 107 1.87 4.29 24.46
CA GLU A 107 2.14 5.60 23.87
C GLU A 107 2.61 5.46 22.42
N LYS A 108 3.48 4.49 22.13
CA LYS A 108 3.95 4.20 20.76
C LYS A 108 2.83 3.69 19.85
N MET A 109 1.97 2.80 20.32
CA MET A 109 0.81 2.34 19.55
C MET A 109 -0.17 3.48 19.26
N ALA A 110 -0.42 4.36 20.23
CA ALA A 110 -1.29 5.51 20.04
C ALA A 110 -0.72 6.50 19.02
N GLU A 111 0.59 6.76 19.07
CA GLU A 111 1.29 7.60 18.10
C GLU A 111 1.13 7.05 16.67
N GLU A 112 1.27 5.74 16.50
CA GLU A 112 1.13 5.09 15.19
C GLU A 112 -0.31 5.05 14.71
N ALA A 113 -1.27 4.83 15.60
CA ALA A 113 -2.71 4.90 15.30
C ALA A 113 -3.10 6.29 14.78
N GLU A 114 -2.56 7.35 15.38
CA GLU A 114 -2.77 8.71 14.88
C GLU A 114 -2.16 8.92 13.49
N ARG A 115 -0.96 8.39 13.23
CA ARG A 115 -0.34 8.48 11.90
C ARG A 115 -1.16 7.74 10.85
N GLU A 116 -1.62 6.53 11.14
CA GLU A 116 -2.50 5.78 10.25
C GLU A 116 -3.82 6.51 9.99
N ALA A 117 -4.42 7.10 11.02
CA ALA A 117 -5.66 7.87 10.88
C ALA A 117 -5.45 9.11 9.99
N ARG A 118 -4.32 9.81 10.15
CA ARG A 118 -3.97 10.96 9.30
C ARG A 118 -3.73 10.54 7.85
N ALA A 119 -3.02 9.44 7.63
CA ALA A 119 -2.80 8.90 6.28
C ALA A 119 -4.12 8.54 5.59
N LYS A 120 -5.02 7.83 6.29
CA LYS A 120 -6.35 7.46 5.76
C LYS A 120 -7.23 8.69 5.46
N ASN A 121 -7.12 9.75 6.26
CA ASN A 121 -7.86 10.98 6.00
C ASN A 121 -7.34 11.70 4.74
N LEU A 122 -6.02 11.77 4.57
CA LEU A 122 -5.41 12.34 3.36
C LEU A 122 -5.80 11.55 2.11
N GLU A 123 -5.77 10.22 2.17
CA GLU A 123 -6.21 9.37 1.05
C GLU A 123 -7.67 9.62 0.68
N LYS A 124 -8.57 9.75 1.67
CA LYS A 124 -9.98 10.07 1.44
C LYS A 124 -10.15 11.45 0.82
N GLU A 125 -9.40 12.45 1.26
CA GLU A 125 -9.43 13.79 0.68
C GLU A 125 -8.96 13.78 -0.78
N GLU A 126 -7.90 13.02 -1.10
CA GLU A 126 -7.44 12.84 -2.47
C GLU A 126 -8.48 12.12 -3.34
N GLU A 127 -9.10 11.06 -2.83
CA GLU A 127 -10.17 10.33 -3.53
C GLU A 127 -11.36 11.25 -3.80
N GLN A 128 -11.76 12.06 -2.82
CA GLN A 128 -12.82 13.06 -2.99
C GLN A 128 -12.46 14.07 -4.08
N ARG A 129 -11.25 14.63 -4.06
CA ARG A 129 -10.78 15.55 -5.12
C ARG A 129 -10.81 14.89 -6.50
N ARG A 130 -10.27 13.67 -6.62
CA ARG A 130 -10.29 12.90 -7.88
C ARG A 130 -11.71 12.61 -8.35
N SER A 131 -12.64 12.32 -7.45
CA SER A 131 -14.04 12.09 -7.82
C SER A 131 -14.74 13.35 -8.33
N VAL A 132 -14.49 14.50 -7.71
CA VAL A 132 -15.02 15.80 -8.16
C VAL A 132 -14.43 16.18 -9.51
N GLU A 133 -13.13 16.01 -9.71
CA GLU A 133 -12.45 16.23 -11.01
C GLU A 133 -13.05 15.35 -12.12
N ARG A 134 -13.30 14.06 -11.82
CA ARG A 134 -13.97 13.16 -12.76
C ARG A 134 -15.39 13.59 -13.09
N ALA A 135 -16.16 14.04 -12.10
CA ALA A 135 -17.51 14.55 -12.33
C ALA A 135 -17.51 15.80 -13.23
N GLN A 136 -16.61 16.76 -12.96
CA GLN A 136 -16.47 17.96 -13.79
C GLN A 136 -16.03 17.62 -15.23
N MET A 137 -15.13 16.64 -15.40
CA MET A 137 -14.71 16.19 -16.72
C MET A 137 -15.87 15.55 -17.49
N LEU A 138 -16.72 14.75 -16.83
CA LEU A 138 -17.91 14.17 -17.45
C LEU A 138 -18.92 15.24 -17.87
N GLU A 139 -19.18 16.24 -17.02
CA GLU A 139 -20.05 17.38 -17.38
C GLU A 139 -19.50 18.17 -18.58
N ALA A 140 -18.17 18.34 -18.67
CA ALA A 140 -17.54 19.02 -19.80
C ALA A 140 -17.68 18.20 -21.10
N ILE A 141 -17.60 16.87 -21.01
CA ILE A 141 -17.82 15.96 -22.15
C ILE A 141 -19.29 16.00 -22.60
N GLU A 142 -20.25 16.00 -21.66
CA GLU A 142 -21.68 16.09 -21.98
C GLU A 142 -22.02 17.41 -22.68
N LYS A 143 -21.54 18.54 -22.14
CA LYS A 143 -21.75 19.87 -22.76
C LYS A 143 -21.16 19.93 -24.17
N ARG A 144 -19.97 19.36 -24.37
CA ARG A 144 -19.33 19.28 -25.70
C ARG A 144 -20.12 18.39 -26.66
N ASN A 145 -20.57 17.22 -26.22
CA ASN A 145 -21.41 16.34 -27.05
C ASN A 145 -22.74 17.00 -27.40
N GLN A 146 -23.35 17.75 -26.49
CA GLN A 146 -24.60 18.45 -26.74
C GLN A 146 -24.43 19.60 -27.76
N SER A 147 -23.33 20.35 -27.68
CA SER A 147 -22.99 21.38 -28.69
C SER A 147 -22.69 20.76 -30.06
N ASP A 148 -21.96 19.65 -30.09
CA ASP A 148 -21.60 18.95 -31.34
C ASP A 148 -22.84 18.33 -31.99
N PHE A 149 -23.78 17.81 -31.19
CA PHE A 149 -25.07 17.29 -31.65
C PHE A 149 -25.98 18.39 -32.23
N LEU A 150 -26.09 19.54 -31.55
CA LEU A 150 -26.86 20.68 -32.06
C LEU A 150 -26.27 21.22 -33.38
N PHE A 151 -24.94 21.29 -33.48
CA PHE A 151 -24.27 21.68 -34.71
C PHE A 151 -24.58 20.70 -35.86
N LEU A 152 -24.53 19.39 -35.61
CA LEU A 152 -24.88 18.37 -36.60
C LEU A 152 -26.33 18.50 -37.08
N ILE A 153 -27.29 18.80 -36.19
CA ILE A 153 -28.69 19.05 -36.57
C ILE A 153 -28.80 20.27 -37.49
N ILE A 154 -28.10 21.37 -37.17
CA ILE A 154 -28.12 22.59 -37.99
C ILE A 154 -27.53 22.32 -39.37
N VAL A 155 -26.38 21.64 -39.45
CA VAL A 155 -25.74 21.28 -40.73
C VAL A 155 -26.64 20.37 -41.56
N TRP A 156 -27.27 19.36 -40.94
CA TRP A 156 -28.21 18.48 -41.62
C TRP A 156 -29.43 19.24 -42.16
N TYR A 157 -29.98 20.18 -41.38
CA TYR A 157 -31.10 21.02 -41.81
C TYR A 157 -30.73 21.91 -43.01
N VAL A 158 -29.55 22.55 -43.00
CA VAL A 158 -29.06 23.35 -44.13
C VAL A 158 -28.87 22.48 -45.38
N MET A 159 -28.23 21.31 -45.25
CA MET A 159 -28.05 20.38 -46.37
C MET A 159 -29.38 19.85 -46.93
N MET A 160 -30.36 19.58 -46.07
CA MET A 160 -31.69 19.16 -46.49
C MET A 160 -32.43 20.30 -47.21
N ASN A 161 -32.33 21.54 -46.72
CA ASN A 161 -33.02 22.68 -47.32
C ASN A 161 -32.44 23.05 -48.70
N ASP A 162 -31.11 22.99 -48.85
CA ASP A 162 -30.45 23.18 -50.15
C ASP A 162 -30.81 22.08 -51.17
N ARG A 163 -31.09 20.86 -50.69
CA ARG A 163 -31.51 19.76 -51.57
C ARG A 163 -32.92 19.95 -52.15
N TRP A 164 -33.75 20.82 -51.56
CA TRP A 164 -35.07 21.21 -52.09
C TRP A 164 -35.02 22.38 -53.08
N SER A 165 -33.97 23.20 -53.09
CA SER A 165 -33.84 24.32 -54.04
C SER A 165 -33.47 23.86 -55.46
N ILE A 166 -32.86 22.67 -55.59
CA ILE A 166 -32.44 22.08 -56.87
C ILE A 166 -33.62 21.40 -57.62
N PHE A 167 -34.74 21.11 -56.94
CA PHE A 167 -35.91 20.43 -57.52
C PHE A 167 -37.03 21.36 -58.00
N ARG A 168 -36.77 22.66 -58.21
CA ARG A 168 -37.66 23.52 -59.01
C ARG A 168 -37.24 23.45 -60.47
N TYR A 169 -37.69 22.41 -61.16
CA TYR A 169 -37.65 22.38 -62.62
C TYR A 169 -38.56 23.47 -63.18
N ASP A 170 -37.97 24.39 -63.94
CA ASP A 170 -38.65 25.29 -64.85
C ASP A 170 -39.62 24.51 -65.74
N MET A 171 -40.90 24.85 -65.67
CA MET A 171 -41.91 24.44 -66.65
C MET A 171 -42.19 25.66 -67.55
N PRO A 172 -41.69 25.71 -68.80
CA PRO A 172 -42.08 26.75 -69.74
C PRO A 172 -43.38 26.30 -70.43
N SER A 173 -44.52 26.79 -69.96
CA SER A 173 -45.79 26.65 -70.69
C SER A 173 -46.11 27.95 -71.41
N HIS A 174 -46.04 27.88 -72.74
CA HIS A 174 -46.56 28.83 -73.70
C HIS A 174 -47.98 29.32 -73.34
N SER A 175 -48.26 30.60 -73.54
CA SER A 175 -49.02 31.05 -74.73
C SER A 175 -49.85 32.34 -74.52
N PHE A 176 -49.97 33.05 -75.65
CA PHE A 176 -51.02 33.98 -76.07
C PHE A 176 -51.24 35.34 -75.37
N ASN A 177 -50.82 36.38 -76.10
CA ASN A 177 -51.63 37.50 -76.59
C ASN A 177 -52.74 38.07 -75.69
N ARG A 178 -52.65 39.39 -75.40
CA ARG A 178 -53.54 40.41 -75.99
C ARG A 178 -53.28 41.83 -75.48
N LEU A 179 -53.21 42.75 -76.46
CA LEU A 179 -53.75 44.12 -76.50
C LEU A 179 -53.10 45.15 -75.56
N ALA A 180 -52.35 46.13 -76.06
CA ALA A 180 -52.83 47.31 -76.81
C ALA A 180 -53.81 48.18 -76.00
N ALA A 181 -53.28 49.26 -75.43
CA ALA A 181 -53.87 50.58 -75.35
C ALA A 181 -52.75 51.61 -75.22
#